data_AF-A0A078B677-F1
#
_entry.id   AF-A0A078B677-F1
#
_cell.length_a   1.000
_cell.length_b   1.000
_cell.length_c   1.000
_cell.angle_alpha   90.00
_cell.angle_beta   90.00
_cell.angle_gamma   90.00
#
_symmetry.space_group_name_H-M   'P 1'
#
loop_
_entity.id
_entity.type
_entity.pdbx_description
1 polymer ?
#
loop_
_entity_poly.entity_id
_entity_poly.type
_entity_poly.pdbx_seq_one_letter_code
_entity_poly.pdbx_strand_id
1 'polypeptide(L)'
;MHPQELKEKLTYIQDGYIRSTLGNFGHITYGSTILGKLHYPKSNRKGCEEFTSDNFSNDPLFDDDTDMSPILLVDRGDCPFVVKVRNIEKAGVKLAIIIDNSEEATENLIMADDGRGYSIGIPSYMIRKREGNIIKDSIINNPAKSVYIKAEIEINHPDNRVEYELWYSSILDLDYMELKEIALYQQALGENALFTPRILTYSCKQCTNDETFNQCLNDGTYCPYLPKEKPGRVKVDVPQFELLYESIRERCIYEELVKEKNVNQNFTRWFNYALNFIDQCVTANRFGEKCSKEVMTDLGFNFDDVMACLGLNSFHFGSPEKQGKFNKLLQADREDAANLGVILHPQISINNMTYRGDFNGYDIFRAICSGFKEQPRVCKGDNVFEYLQDADQQFNFTHRRTLAKVYHIVGAIILVLAVNLCALYLYRRYTKRQMNEELADKVNSAVSQYFKLSGQDNTRD
;
A
#
# COMPACT_ATOMS: atom_id res chain seq x y z
N MET A 1 -10.56 -15.94 -27.87
CA MET A 1 -9.67 -17.06 -28.22
C MET A 1 -9.86 -17.41 -29.69
N HIS A 2 -8.77 -17.77 -30.37
CA HIS A 2 -8.73 -18.21 -31.77
C HIS A 2 -7.82 -19.45 -31.87
N PRO A 3 -8.08 -20.44 -32.76
CA PRO A 3 -9.11 -20.49 -33.81
C PRO A 3 -10.51 -20.84 -33.31
N GLN A 4 -11.52 -20.58 -34.15
CA GLN A 4 -12.95 -20.81 -33.82
C GLN A 4 -13.25 -22.27 -33.44
N GLU A 5 -12.60 -23.24 -34.08
CA GLU A 5 -12.71 -24.68 -33.75
C GLU A 5 -12.34 -24.98 -32.29
N LEU A 6 -11.34 -24.27 -31.74
CA LEU A 6 -10.95 -24.39 -30.34
C LEU A 6 -12.00 -23.75 -29.42
N LYS A 7 -12.56 -22.61 -29.85
CA LYS A 7 -13.66 -21.93 -29.16
C LYS A 7 -14.87 -22.87 -29.01
N GLU A 8 -15.23 -23.58 -30.08
CA GLU A 8 -16.34 -24.54 -30.11
C GLU A 8 -16.16 -25.70 -29.14
N LYS A 9 -14.93 -26.24 -29.00
CA LYS A 9 -14.61 -27.29 -28.02
C LYS A 9 -14.76 -26.84 -26.56
N LEU A 10 -14.81 -25.54 -26.31
CA LEU A 10 -14.87 -24.93 -24.98
C LEU A 10 -16.24 -24.27 -24.68
N THR A 11 -17.24 -24.47 -25.55
CA THR A 11 -18.58 -23.86 -25.46
C THR A 11 -19.43 -24.29 -24.26
N TYR A 12 -19.08 -25.38 -23.55
CA TYR A 12 -19.86 -25.89 -22.41
C TYR A 12 -19.82 -24.99 -21.16
N ILE A 13 -19.00 -23.93 -21.15
CA ILE A 13 -18.80 -23.01 -20.03
C ILE A 13 -19.56 -21.70 -20.27
N GLN A 14 -19.11 -20.97 -21.30
CA GLN A 14 -19.64 -19.70 -21.79
C GLN A 14 -18.89 -19.43 -23.10
N ASP A 15 -19.60 -18.99 -24.13
CA ASP A 15 -19.18 -18.96 -25.54
C ASP A 15 -17.77 -18.37 -25.81
N GLY A 16 -16.73 -19.21 -25.62
CA GLY A 16 -15.31 -18.90 -25.80
C GLY A 16 -14.54 -18.28 -24.64
N TYR A 17 -15.09 -18.26 -23.42
CA TYR A 17 -14.38 -17.85 -22.21
C TYR A 17 -13.79 -19.05 -21.47
N ILE A 18 -12.58 -18.89 -20.94
CA ILE A 18 -11.91 -19.90 -20.12
C ILE A 18 -12.03 -19.48 -18.67
N ARG A 19 -12.63 -20.35 -17.85
CA ARG A 19 -12.65 -20.13 -16.41
C ARG A 19 -11.24 -20.21 -15.85
N SER A 20 -10.81 -19.16 -15.15
CA SER A 20 -9.46 -19.04 -14.62
C SER A 20 -9.44 -18.37 -13.24
N THR A 21 -8.34 -18.54 -12.51
CA THR A 21 -8.04 -17.81 -11.27
C THR A 21 -6.73 -17.03 -11.43
N LEU A 22 -6.74 -15.75 -11.06
CA LEU A 22 -5.56 -14.89 -11.11
C LEU A 22 -4.62 -15.21 -9.93
N GLY A 23 -3.31 -15.17 -10.15
CA GLY A 23 -2.32 -15.34 -9.09
C GLY A 23 -2.31 -14.20 -8.09
N ASN A 24 -1.90 -14.49 -6.85
CA ASN A 24 -1.75 -13.50 -5.78
C ASN A 24 -0.36 -12.84 -5.76
N PHE A 25 0.33 -12.82 -6.89
CA PHE A 25 1.65 -12.22 -7.03
C PHE A 25 1.85 -11.77 -8.47
N GLY A 26 2.89 -10.96 -8.66
CA GLY A 26 3.16 -10.32 -9.93
C GLY A 26 2.54 -8.93 -10.02
N HIS A 27 3.03 -8.12 -10.95
CA HIS A 27 2.43 -6.83 -11.26
C HIS A 27 1.16 -7.02 -12.10
N ILE A 28 0.01 -6.60 -11.57
CA ILE A 28 -1.31 -6.81 -12.17
C ILE A 28 -1.89 -5.46 -12.58
N THR A 29 -1.93 -5.21 -13.88
CA THR A 29 -2.51 -4.00 -14.47
C THR A 29 -4.01 -4.19 -14.74
N TYR A 30 -4.86 -3.87 -13.76
CA TYR A 30 -6.31 -3.93 -13.94
C TYR A 30 -6.80 -2.95 -15.02
N GLY A 31 -7.84 -3.35 -15.76
CA GLY A 31 -8.36 -2.63 -16.92
C GLY A 31 -7.47 -2.71 -18.16
N SER A 32 -6.47 -3.60 -18.17
CA SER A 32 -5.64 -3.88 -19.34
C SER A 32 -6.08 -5.16 -20.05
N THR A 33 -5.83 -5.18 -21.36
CA THR A 33 -6.04 -6.36 -22.22
C THR A 33 -4.71 -6.82 -22.76
N ILE A 34 -4.39 -8.10 -22.61
CA ILE A 34 -3.24 -8.74 -23.23
C ILE A 34 -3.74 -9.66 -24.34
N LEU A 35 -3.43 -9.33 -25.58
CA LEU A 35 -3.64 -10.20 -26.74
C LEU A 35 -2.30 -10.81 -27.15
N GLY A 36 -2.25 -12.13 -27.26
CA GLY A 36 -0.99 -12.80 -27.58
C GLY A 36 -1.15 -14.20 -28.16
N LYS A 37 -0.07 -14.67 -28.78
CA LYS A 37 0.06 -16.05 -29.25
C LYS A 37 0.38 -16.95 -28.06
N LEU A 38 -0.35 -18.04 -27.93
CA LEU A 38 -0.16 -19.00 -26.86
C LEU A 38 0.85 -20.07 -27.28
N HIS A 39 1.90 -20.24 -26.49
CA HIS A 39 2.95 -21.22 -26.70
C HIS A 39 2.89 -22.30 -25.62
N TYR A 40 3.20 -23.54 -26.00
CA TYR A 40 3.36 -24.65 -25.07
C TYR A 40 4.70 -25.35 -25.35
N PRO A 41 5.64 -25.37 -24.37
CA PRO A 41 6.99 -25.80 -24.62
C PRO A 41 7.07 -27.33 -24.81
N LYS A 42 7.97 -27.78 -25.70
CA LYS A 42 8.16 -29.20 -25.98
C LYS A 42 8.77 -29.95 -24.80
N SER A 43 9.79 -29.36 -24.21
CA SER A 43 10.52 -29.79 -23.00
C SER A 43 10.38 -28.71 -21.92
N ASN A 44 10.72 -29.00 -20.65
CA ASN A 44 10.47 -28.08 -19.53
C ASN A 44 8.98 -27.65 -19.43
N ARG A 45 8.05 -28.58 -19.67
CA ARG A 45 6.58 -28.35 -19.65
C ARG A 45 6.04 -27.81 -18.33
N LYS A 46 6.77 -28.04 -17.24
CA LYS A 46 6.44 -27.53 -15.90
C LYS A 46 7.10 -26.17 -15.62
N GLY A 47 7.98 -25.66 -16.48
CA GLY A 47 8.62 -24.35 -16.30
C GLY A 47 9.47 -24.22 -15.04
N CYS A 48 10.05 -25.32 -14.55
CA CYS A 48 10.88 -25.29 -13.33
C CYS A 48 12.34 -24.89 -13.60
N GLU A 49 12.75 -24.88 -14.86
CA GLU A 49 14.06 -24.42 -15.33
C GLU A 49 13.90 -23.19 -16.23
N GLU A 50 15.00 -22.48 -16.50
CA GLU A 50 15.00 -21.37 -17.46
C GLU A 50 14.68 -21.87 -18.87
N PHE A 51 13.92 -21.06 -19.62
CA PHE A 51 13.54 -21.39 -20.99
C PHE A 51 14.61 -20.96 -21.99
N THR A 52 14.85 -21.82 -22.98
CA THR A 52 15.78 -21.63 -24.10
C THR A 52 15.04 -21.86 -25.41
N SER A 53 15.65 -21.46 -26.54
CA SER A 53 15.10 -21.69 -27.89
C SER A 53 14.77 -23.16 -28.17
N ASP A 54 15.54 -24.09 -27.58
CA ASP A 54 15.35 -25.53 -27.76
C ASP A 54 14.04 -26.04 -27.15
N ASN A 55 13.49 -25.34 -26.16
CA ASN A 55 12.17 -25.67 -25.62
C ASN A 55 11.05 -25.38 -26.64
N PHE A 56 11.33 -24.62 -27.70
CA PHE A 56 10.37 -24.06 -28.65
C PHE A 56 10.70 -24.33 -30.13
N SER A 57 11.51 -25.35 -30.45
CA SER A 57 12.10 -25.52 -31.79
C SER A 57 11.12 -25.57 -32.99
N ASN A 58 9.82 -25.84 -32.79
CA ASN A 58 8.81 -25.80 -33.85
C ASN A 58 7.76 -24.71 -33.67
N ASP A 59 7.88 -23.89 -32.64
CA ASP A 59 6.97 -22.80 -32.31
C ASP A 59 7.75 -21.70 -31.56
N PRO A 60 8.63 -20.96 -32.27
CA PRO A 60 9.47 -19.95 -31.66
C PRO A 60 8.65 -18.93 -30.85
N LEU A 61 9.14 -18.56 -29.67
CA LEU A 61 8.47 -17.58 -28.80
C LEU A 61 8.41 -16.18 -29.42
N PHE A 62 9.43 -15.81 -30.18
CA PHE A 62 9.54 -14.52 -30.84
C PHE A 62 9.70 -14.80 -32.32
N ASP A 63 8.78 -14.23 -33.10
CA ASP A 63 8.76 -14.31 -34.54
C ASP A 63 8.71 -12.88 -35.07
N ASP A 64 9.75 -12.50 -35.81
CA ASP A 64 9.93 -11.14 -36.34
C ASP A 64 8.80 -10.73 -37.30
N ASP A 65 8.07 -11.71 -37.86
CA ASP A 65 6.96 -11.49 -38.78
C ASP A 65 5.61 -11.23 -38.08
N THR A 66 5.52 -11.42 -36.74
CA THR A 66 4.27 -11.20 -35.99
C THR A 66 4.46 -10.30 -34.78
N ASP A 67 3.75 -9.17 -34.76
CA ASP A 67 3.78 -8.18 -33.66
C ASP A 67 2.94 -8.61 -32.43
N MET A 68 2.79 -9.92 -32.19
CA MET A 68 1.97 -10.44 -31.10
C MET A 68 2.84 -10.86 -29.92
N SER A 69 2.42 -10.45 -28.72
CA SER A 69 3.12 -10.81 -27.48
C SER A 69 3.02 -12.32 -27.22
N PRO A 70 4.13 -13.01 -26.87
CA PRO A 70 4.05 -14.40 -26.46
C PRO A 70 3.38 -14.53 -25.09
N ILE A 71 2.53 -15.55 -24.98
CA ILE A 71 1.89 -16.04 -23.75
C ILE A 71 2.33 -17.48 -23.55
N LEU A 72 2.78 -17.85 -22.35
CA LEU A 72 3.29 -19.20 -22.11
C LEU A 72 2.33 -20.04 -21.24
N LEU A 73 2.04 -21.23 -21.73
CA LEU A 73 1.28 -22.26 -21.05
C LEU A 73 2.22 -23.31 -20.43
N VAL A 74 2.07 -23.62 -19.14
CA VAL A 74 2.86 -24.64 -18.44
C VAL A 74 2.00 -25.51 -17.53
N ASP A 75 2.46 -26.72 -17.21
CA ASP A 75 1.80 -27.62 -16.27
C ASP A 75 2.19 -27.32 -14.80
N ARG A 76 1.24 -27.46 -13.88
CA ARG A 76 1.48 -27.45 -12.43
C ARG A 76 2.29 -28.67 -11.99
N GLY A 77 3.21 -28.47 -11.03
CA GLY A 77 4.00 -29.53 -10.39
C GLY A 77 5.49 -29.22 -10.28
N ASP A 78 6.22 -30.03 -9.53
CA ASP A 78 7.69 -30.04 -9.34
C ASP A 78 8.34 -28.81 -8.68
N CYS A 79 7.79 -27.61 -8.85
CA CYS A 79 8.30 -26.38 -8.26
C CYS A 79 7.17 -25.40 -7.89
N PRO A 80 7.44 -24.41 -7.00
CA PRO A 80 6.47 -23.37 -6.63
C PRO A 80 6.00 -22.50 -7.82
N PHE A 81 4.81 -21.91 -7.73
CA PHE A 81 4.23 -21.07 -8.78
C PHE A 81 5.10 -19.87 -9.13
N VAL A 82 5.65 -19.20 -8.11
CA VAL A 82 6.56 -18.05 -8.27
C VAL A 82 7.78 -18.42 -9.11
N VAL A 83 8.33 -19.62 -8.94
CA VAL A 83 9.48 -20.10 -9.73
C VAL A 83 9.10 -20.26 -11.20
N LYS A 84 7.93 -20.86 -11.47
CA LYS A 84 7.41 -21.04 -12.83
C LYS A 84 7.25 -19.70 -13.54
N VAL A 85 6.52 -18.78 -12.91
CA VAL A 85 6.21 -17.48 -13.50
C VAL A 85 7.47 -16.63 -13.67
N ARG A 86 8.44 -16.70 -12.75
CA ARG A 86 9.75 -16.06 -12.93
C ARG A 86 10.53 -16.59 -14.13
N ASN A 87 10.53 -17.90 -14.35
CA ASN A 87 11.20 -18.49 -15.52
C ASN A 87 10.48 -18.08 -16.82
N ILE A 88 9.15 -18.02 -16.79
CA ILE A 88 8.33 -17.51 -17.91
C ILE A 88 8.67 -16.05 -18.22
N GLU A 89 8.70 -15.20 -17.19
CA GLU A 89 9.06 -13.79 -17.32
C GLU A 89 10.46 -13.59 -17.88
N LYS A 90 11.45 -14.34 -17.39
CA LYS A 90 12.83 -14.32 -17.90
C LYS A 90 12.91 -14.67 -19.39
N ALA A 91 11.98 -15.47 -19.89
CA ALA A 91 11.87 -15.78 -21.31
C ALA A 91 11.30 -14.62 -22.15
N GLY A 92 10.98 -13.47 -21.54
CA GLY A 92 10.45 -12.28 -22.22
C GLY A 92 8.94 -12.32 -22.49
N VAL A 93 8.23 -13.27 -21.89
CA VAL A 93 6.78 -13.50 -22.05
C VAL A 93 5.98 -12.48 -21.23
N LYS A 94 4.80 -12.08 -21.70
CA LYS A 94 3.96 -11.05 -21.05
C LYS A 94 2.84 -11.57 -20.14
N LEU A 95 2.51 -12.86 -20.24
CA LEU A 95 1.47 -13.51 -19.45
C LEU A 95 1.78 -14.99 -19.25
N ALA A 96 1.64 -15.47 -18.01
CA ALA A 96 1.77 -16.88 -17.68
C ALA A 96 0.40 -17.55 -17.51
N ILE A 97 0.21 -18.75 -18.08
CA ILE A 97 -0.96 -19.58 -17.84
C ILE A 97 -0.49 -20.93 -17.28
N ILE A 98 -0.97 -21.31 -16.10
CA ILE A 98 -0.62 -22.55 -15.41
C ILE A 98 -1.81 -23.50 -15.45
N ILE A 99 -1.61 -24.69 -15.99
CA ILE A 99 -2.62 -25.74 -16.03
C ILE A 99 -2.57 -26.52 -14.73
N ASP A 100 -3.71 -26.60 -14.03
CA ASP A 100 -3.83 -27.39 -12.82
C ASP A 100 -3.65 -28.90 -13.09
N ASN A 101 -3.16 -29.63 -12.09
CA ASN A 101 -2.95 -31.08 -12.19
C ASN A 101 -4.06 -31.91 -11.53
N SER A 102 -4.94 -31.27 -10.74
CA SER A 102 -6.15 -31.88 -10.16
C SER A 102 -7.42 -31.51 -10.97
N GLU A 103 -8.46 -32.34 -10.84
CA GLU A 103 -9.80 -32.09 -11.41
C GLU A 103 -10.72 -31.37 -10.41
N GLU A 104 -10.15 -30.75 -9.36
CA GLU A 104 -10.94 -30.09 -8.32
C GLU A 104 -11.64 -28.84 -8.87
N ALA A 105 -12.78 -28.48 -8.28
CA ALA A 105 -13.48 -27.25 -8.60
C ALA A 105 -12.57 -26.06 -8.20
N THR A 106 -11.92 -25.45 -9.19
CA THR A 106 -10.93 -24.36 -9.04
C THR A 106 -11.42 -23.08 -8.35
N GLU A 107 -12.62 -23.06 -7.77
CA GLU A 107 -13.15 -21.87 -7.08
C GLU A 107 -12.36 -21.52 -5.82
N ASN A 108 -11.62 -22.47 -5.24
CA ASN A 108 -10.86 -22.26 -4.00
C ASN A 108 -9.34 -22.41 -4.16
N LEU A 109 -8.82 -22.64 -5.37
CA LEU A 109 -7.39 -22.81 -5.59
C LEU A 109 -6.77 -21.52 -6.13
N ILE A 110 -6.03 -20.85 -5.26
CA ILE A 110 -5.31 -19.62 -5.54
C ILE A 110 -3.82 -19.94 -5.65
N MET A 111 -3.14 -19.38 -6.66
CA MET A 111 -1.68 -19.45 -6.74
C MET A 111 -1.09 -18.55 -5.66
N ALA A 112 -0.74 -19.15 -4.53
CA ALA A 112 -0.14 -18.46 -3.40
C ALA A 112 1.30 -18.02 -3.70
N ASP A 113 1.66 -16.84 -3.23
CA ASP A 113 3.04 -16.35 -3.19
C ASP A 113 3.83 -17.13 -2.13
N ASP A 114 5.07 -17.50 -2.45
CA ASP A 114 6.03 -18.11 -1.53
C ASP A 114 6.92 -17.07 -0.81
N GLY A 115 6.56 -15.78 -0.91
CA GLY A 115 7.28 -14.64 -0.33
C GLY A 115 8.34 -14.05 -1.27
N ARG A 116 8.50 -14.61 -2.47
CA ARG A 116 9.46 -14.13 -3.47
C ARG A 116 8.75 -13.58 -4.71
N GLY A 117 7.43 -13.55 -4.76
CA GLY A 117 6.62 -13.12 -5.90
C GLY A 117 6.63 -11.61 -6.16
N TYR A 118 7.06 -10.79 -5.21
CA TYR A 118 7.10 -9.32 -5.31
C TYR A 118 7.94 -8.76 -6.47
N SER A 119 8.86 -9.55 -7.02
CA SER A 119 9.75 -9.13 -8.13
C SER A 119 9.23 -9.54 -9.51
N ILE A 120 8.10 -10.24 -9.56
CA ILE A 120 7.49 -10.67 -10.82
C ILE A 120 6.71 -9.48 -11.40
N GLY A 121 6.96 -9.14 -12.65
CA GLY A 121 6.35 -8.04 -13.39
C GLY A 121 5.25 -8.47 -14.35
N ILE A 122 4.89 -9.76 -14.40
CA ILE A 122 3.84 -10.28 -15.29
C ILE A 122 2.67 -10.89 -14.52
N PRO A 123 1.44 -10.76 -15.02
CA PRO A 123 0.28 -11.46 -14.49
C PRO A 123 0.37 -12.96 -14.78
N SER A 124 -0.28 -13.74 -13.92
CA SER A 124 -0.39 -15.19 -14.08
C SER A 124 -1.81 -15.69 -13.80
N TYR A 125 -2.30 -16.58 -14.67
CA TYR A 125 -3.59 -17.24 -14.49
C TYR A 125 -3.42 -18.73 -14.31
N MET A 126 -4.25 -19.32 -13.47
CA MET A 126 -4.43 -20.76 -13.41
C MET A 126 -5.71 -21.15 -14.13
N ILE A 127 -5.64 -22.22 -14.92
CA ILE A 127 -6.80 -22.83 -15.57
C ILE A 127 -6.93 -24.29 -15.15
N ARG A 128 -8.15 -24.80 -15.22
CA ARG A 128 -8.47 -26.21 -14.93
C ARG A 128 -7.74 -27.15 -15.88
N LYS A 129 -7.49 -28.37 -15.38
CA LYS A 129 -6.84 -29.45 -16.12
C LYS A 129 -7.53 -29.78 -17.44
N ARG A 130 -8.86 -29.92 -17.42
CA ARG A 130 -9.66 -30.29 -18.59
C ARG A 130 -9.49 -29.27 -19.73
N GLU A 131 -9.69 -27.99 -19.44
CA GLU A 131 -9.56 -26.88 -20.39
C GLU A 131 -8.11 -26.77 -20.88
N GLY A 132 -7.14 -26.87 -19.96
CA GLY A 132 -5.72 -26.88 -20.31
C GLY A 132 -5.32 -28.01 -21.25
N ASN A 133 -5.88 -29.23 -21.07
CA ASN A 133 -5.62 -30.35 -21.97
C ASN A 133 -6.18 -30.11 -23.38
N ILE A 134 -7.41 -29.58 -23.49
CA ILE A 134 -8.00 -29.23 -24.79
C ILE A 134 -7.12 -28.22 -25.55
N ILE A 135 -6.61 -27.21 -24.84
CA ILE A 135 -5.73 -26.18 -25.41
C ILE A 135 -4.38 -26.80 -25.82
N LYS A 136 -3.77 -27.61 -24.95
CA LYS A 136 -2.52 -28.34 -25.26
C LYS A 136 -2.66 -29.20 -26.51
N ASP A 137 -3.72 -29.98 -26.59
CA ASP A 137 -3.98 -30.86 -27.73
C ASP A 137 -4.16 -30.05 -29.02
N SER A 138 -4.74 -28.86 -28.95
CA SER A 138 -4.85 -27.97 -30.10
C SER A 138 -3.48 -27.48 -30.59
N ILE A 139 -2.58 -27.11 -29.68
CA ILE A 139 -1.23 -26.62 -30.01
C ILE A 139 -0.37 -27.78 -30.56
N ILE A 140 -0.40 -28.94 -29.92
CA ILE A 140 0.46 -30.09 -30.26
C ILE A 140 0.00 -30.75 -31.57
N ASN A 141 -1.31 -30.97 -31.74
CA ASN A 141 -1.81 -31.74 -32.88
C ASN A 141 -2.01 -30.92 -34.15
N ASN A 142 -2.06 -29.58 -34.05
CA ASN A 142 -2.24 -28.69 -35.20
C ASN A 142 -1.15 -27.59 -35.25
N PRO A 143 0.13 -27.93 -35.41
CA PRO A 143 1.22 -26.95 -35.36
C PRO A 143 1.14 -25.87 -36.44
N ALA A 144 0.39 -26.10 -37.53
CA ALA A 144 0.14 -25.10 -38.57
C ALA A 144 -0.90 -24.04 -38.17
N LYS A 145 -1.66 -24.24 -37.08
CA LYS A 145 -2.69 -23.31 -36.59
C LYS A 145 -2.26 -22.73 -35.25
N SER A 146 -1.86 -21.46 -35.26
CA SER A 146 -1.53 -20.73 -34.03
C SER A 146 -2.77 -20.49 -33.17
N VAL A 147 -2.61 -20.69 -31.86
CA VAL A 147 -3.63 -20.40 -30.85
C VAL A 147 -3.39 -19.00 -30.30
N TYR A 148 -4.42 -18.17 -30.26
CA TYR A 148 -4.36 -16.81 -29.71
C TYR A 148 -5.34 -16.66 -28.56
N ILE A 149 -4.88 -16.04 -27.48
CA ILE A 149 -5.67 -15.73 -26.29
C ILE A 149 -5.71 -14.23 -26.08
N LYS A 150 -6.90 -13.75 -25.74
CA LYS A 150 -7.14 -12.42 -25.20
C LYS A 150 -7.40 -12.61 -23.71
N ALA A 151 -6.54 -12.06 -22.87
CA ALA A 151 -6.70 -12.03 -21.43
C ALA A 151 -7.10 -10.62 -21.01
N GLU A 152 -8.26 -10.51 -20.37
CA GLU A 152 -8.79 -9.28 -19.82
C GLU A 152 -8.62 -9.34 -18.30
N ILE A 153 -7.86 -8.39 -17.74
CA ILE A 153 -7.70 -8.25 -16.29
C ILE A 153 -8.77 -7.27 -15.84
N GLU A 154 -10.02 -7.73 -15.81
CA GLU A 154 -11.19 -6.92 -15.51
C GLU A 154 -11.68 -7.14 -14.08
N ILE A 155 -12.16 -6.06 -13.48
CA ILE A 155 -12.93 -6.09 -12.25
C ILE A 155 -14.40 -6.16 -12.64
N ASN A 156 -15.20 -6.88 -11.85
CA ASN A 156 -16.64 -6.88 -12.03
C ASN A 156 -17.17 -5.44 -12.02
N HIS A 157 -17.89 -5.04 -13.07
CA HIS A 157 -18.39 -3.68 -13.26
C HIS A 157 -19.88 -3.71 -13.62
N PRO A 158 -20.77 -3.99 -12.65
CA PRO A 158 -22.19 -4.16 -12.92
C PRO A 158 -22.86 -2.86 -13.40
N ASP A 159 -22.39 -1.72 -12.92
CA ASP A 159 -22.90 -0.39 -13.22
C ASP A 159 -21.80 0.69 -13.17
N ASN A 160 -22.18 1.96 -13.11
CA ASN A 160 -21.27 3.12 -13.05
C ASN A 160 -20.93 3.52 -11.61
N ARG A 161 -21.17 2.65 -10.64
CA ARG A 161 -20.75 2.79 -9.25
C ARG A 161 -19.72 1.72 -8.94
N VAL A 162 -18.74 2.09 -8.14
CA VAL A 162 -17.67 1.19 -7.73
C VAL A 162 -17.58 1.20 -6.22
N GLU A 163 -17.94 0.09 -5.59
CA GLU A 163 -17.69 -0.13 -4.17
C GLU A 163 -16.26 -0.64 -4.00
N TYR A 164 -15.45 0.06 -3.21
CA TYR A 164 -14.14 -0.44 -2.83
C TYR A 164 -13.92 -0.34 -1.32
N GLU A 165 -13.27 -1.35 -0.78
CA GLU A 165 -13.13 -1.51 0.65
C GLU A 165 -11.67 -1.67 1.02
N LEU A 166 -11.25 -0.93 2.03
CA LEU A 166 -9.91 -1.00 2.60
C LEU A 166 -9.92 -1.91 3.81
N TRP A 167 -9.32 -3.08 3.67
CA TRP A 167 -9.16 -4.07 4.72
C TRP A 167 -7.86 -3.85 5.46
N TYR A 168 -7.92 -3.64 6.76
CA TYR A 168 -6.75 -3.46 7.61
C TYR A 168 -7.06 -3.96 9.02
N SER A 169 -6.05 -4.32 9.81
CA SER A 169 -6.27 -4.73 11.19
C SER A 169 -6.12 -3.57 12.16
N SER A 170 -5.14 -2.70 11.90
CA SER A 170 -4.96 -1.44 12.62
C SER A 170 -4.40 -0.36 11.72
N ILE A 171 -4.58 0.91 12.09
CA ILE A 171 -4.04 2.07 11.38
C ILE A 171 -2.51 2.01 11.16
N LEU A 172 -1.80 1.21 11.97
CA LEU A 172 -0.36 0.97 11.84
C LEU A 172 0.00 0.11 10.61
N ASP A 173 -0.96 -0.61 10.03
CA ASP A 173 -0.79 -1.33 8.76
C ASP A 173 -0.58 -0.37 7.58
N LEU A 174 -1.14 0.84 7.68
CA LEU A 174 -1.22 1.83 6.61
C LEU A 174 -0.01 2.76 6.64
N ASP A 175 0.53 3.10 5.46
CA ASP A 175 1.48 4.20 5.33
C ASP A 175 0.74 5.54 5.18
N TYR A 176 1.32 6.61 5.73
CA TYR A 176 0.75 7.95 5.62
C TYR A 176 0.66 8.39 4.15
N MET A 177 1.71 8.15 3.35
CA MET A 177 1.74 8.58 1.95
C MET A 177 0.77 7.76 1.10
N GLU A 178 0.77 6.43 1.25
CA GLU A 178 -0.17 5.55 0.54
C GLU A 178 -1.63 5.92 0.87
N LEU A 179 -1.95 6.15 2.15
CA LEU A 179 -3.29 6.54 2.56
C LEU A 179 -3.69 7.93 2.02
N LYS A 180 -2.73 8.87 1.99
CA LYS A 180 -2.95 10.21 1.44
C LYS A 180 -3.25 10.15 -0.06
N GLU A 181 -2.51 9.33 -0.81
CA GLU A 181 -2.77 9.11 -2.23
C GLU A 181 -4.16 8.52 -2.47
N ILE A 182 -4.55 7.47 -1.74
CA ILE A 182 -5.90 6.88 -1.83
C ILE A 182 -6.97 7.94 -1.55
N ALA A 183 -6.76 8.79 -0.53
CA ALA A 183 -7.70 9.86 -0.19
C ALA A 183 -7.86 10.88 -1.33
N LEU A 184 -6.75 11.28 -1.96
CA LEU A 184 -6.73 12.18 -3.11
C LEU A 184 -7.48 11.57 -4.31
N TYR A 185 -7.28 10.27 -4.58
CA TYR A 185 -7.99 9.58 -5.64
C TYR A 185 -9.48 9.42 -5.36
N GLN A 186 -9.87 9.11 -4.12
CA GLN A 186 -11.29 9.09 -3.72
C GLN A 186 -11.98 10.43 -4.00
N GLN A 187 -11.34 11.53 -3.64
CA GLN A 187 -11.87 12.86 -3.88
C GLN A 187 -12.07 13.13 -5.38
N ALA A 188 -11.10 12.74 -6.21
CA ALA A 188 -11.16 12.91 -7.65
C ALA A 188 -12.21 12.01 -8.32
N LEU A 189 -12.43 10.81 -7.78
CA LEU A 189 -13.46 9.86 -8.24
C LEU A 189 -14.88 10.26 -7.82
N GLY A 190 -15.02 10.98 -6.69
CA GLY A 190 -16.29 11.50 -6.20
C GLY A 190 -17.24 10.42 -5.67
N GLU A 191 -18.53 10.71 -5.66
CA GLU A 191 -19.56 9.90 -4.99
C GLU A 191 -19.84 8.53 -5.64
N ASN A 192 -19.40 8.33 -6.88
CA ASN A 192 -19.60 7.07 -7.58
C ASN A 192 -18.53 6.02 -7.22
N ALA A 193 -17.45 6.41 -6.55
CA ALA A 193 -16.55 5.47 -5.88
C ALA A 193 -16.89 5.47 -4.39
N LEU A 194 -17.44 4.37 -3.89
CA LEU A 194 -17.88 4.21 -2.51
C LEU A 194 -16.80 3.53 -1.68
N PHE A 195 -16.08 4.32 -0.89
CA PHE A 195 -15.09 3.83 0.05
C PHE A 195 -15.72 3.24 1.31
N THR A 196 -15.23 2.09 1.78
CA THR A 196 -15.57 1.54 3.10
C THR A 196 -14.33 1.02 3.84
N PRO A 197 -14.03 1.49 5.08
CA PRO A 197 -12.95 0.95 5.90
C PRO A 197 -13.41 -0.32 6.63
N ARG A 198 -12.69 -1.43 6.49
CA ARG A 198 -13.05 -2.75 7.03
C ARG A 198 -11.98 -3.28 7.96
N ILE A 199 -12.39 -3.84 9.10
CA ILE A 199 -11.49 -4.34 10.13
C ILE A 199 -11.25 -5.84 9.92
N LEU A 200 -10.01 -6.21 9.60
CA LEU A 200 -9.60 -7.61 9.52
C LEU A 200 -9.18 -8.11 10.90
N THR A 201 -9.82 -9.19 11.36
CA THR A 201 -9.51 -9.88 12.62
C THR A 201 -9.36 -11.37 12.40
N TYR A 202 -8.65 -12.05 13.31
CA TYR A 202 -8.60 -13.50 13.36
C TYR A 202 -9.23 -14.05 14.63
N SER A 203 -9.60 -15.33 14.61
CA SER A 203 -10.00 -16.05 15.81
C SER A 203 -8.86 -16.84 16.42
N CYS A 204 -8.64 -16.66 17.71
CA CYS A 204 -7.78 -17.54 18.48
C CYS A 204 -8.59 -18.54 19.30
N LYS A 205 -8.77 -19.76 18.76
CA LYS A 205 -9.52 -20.84 19.44
C LYS A 205 -8.76 -21.50 20.61
N GLN A 206 -7.45 -21.28 20.71
CA GLN A 206 -6.56 -21.97 21.68
C GLN A 206 -5.88 -21.01 22.67
N CYS A 207 -6.22 -19.73 22.68
CA CYS A 207 -5.56 -18.72 23.52
C CYS A 207 -5.97 -18.79 25.00
N THR A 208 -6.49 -19.88 25.55
CA THR A 208 -7.19 -19.86 26.85
C THR A 208 -6.36 -19.47 28.08
N ASN A 209 -5.02 -19.37 28.01
CA ASN A 209 -4.15 -19.06 29.16
C ASN A 209 -2.98 -18.07 28.90
N ASP A 210 -2.95 -17.36 27.76
CA ASP A 210 -1.83 -16.45 27.44
C ASP A 210 -2.16 -14.97 27.67
N GLU A 211 -1.13 -14.15 27.95
CA GLU A 211 -1.20 -12.68 27.92
C GLU A 211 -1.82 -12.15 26.61
N THR A 212 -1.64 -12.87 25.51
CA THR A 212 -2.22 -12.64 24.18
C THR A 212 -3.76 -12.71 24.16
N PHE A 213 -4.38 -13.50 25.04
CA PHE A 213 -5.84 -13.67 25.06
C PHE A 213 -6.57 -12.46 25.61
N ASN A 214 -5.96 -11.82 26.61
CA ASN A 214 -6.45 -10.56 27.20
C ASN A 214 -6.32 -9.40 26.20
N GLN A 215 -5.64 -9.60 25.07
CA GLN A 215 -5.51 -8.62 23.99
C GLN A 215 -6.61 -8.75 22.92
N CYS A 216 -7.49 -9.76 23.00
CA CYS A 216 -8.58 -9.99 22.07
C CYS A 216 -9.96 -9.60 22.64
N LEU A 217 -10.96 -9.44 21.77
CA LEU A 217 -12.37 -9.21 22.14
C LEU A 217 -13.21 -10.48 22.02
N ASN A 218 -14.30 -10.52 22.81
CA ASN A 218 -15.30 -11.60 22.80
C ASN A 218 -14.65 -13.01 22.89
N ASP A 219 -13.94 -13.29 23.97
CA ASP A 219 -13.35 -14.61 24.26
C ASP A 219 -12.44 -15.15 23.14
N GLY A 220 -11.60 -14.26 22.58
CA GLY A 220 -10.67 -14.62 21.51
C GLY A 220 -11.32 -14.74 20.13
N THR A 221 -12.59 -14.38 20.00
CA THR A 221 -13.29 -14.39 18.70
C THR A 221 -12.68 -13.38 17.74
N TYR A 222 -12.33 -12.19 18.23
CA TYR A 222 -11.75 -11.11 17.43
C TYR A 222 -10.41 -10.67 18.02
N CYS A 223 -9.33 -11.06 17.35
CA CYS A 223 -7.97 -10.66 17.67
C CYS A 223 -7.42 -9.77 16.55
N PRO A 224 -6.70 -8.69 16.88
CA PRO A 224 -6.02 -7.87 15.90
C PRO A 224 -4.75 -8.57 15.41
N TYR A 225 -4.43 -8.44 14.13
CA TYR A 225 -3.13 -8.79 13.61
C TYR A 225 -2.09 -7.75 14.02
N LEU A 226 -0.89 -8.22 14.35
CA LEU A 226 0.22 -7.32 14.63
C LEU A 226 0.69 -6.65 13.33
N PRO A 227 0.95 -5.33 13.35
CA PRO A 227 1.53 -4.64 12.22
C PRO A 227 2.90 -5.26 11.87
N LYS A 228 3.17 -5.42 10.57
CA LYS A 228 4.50 -5.88 10.12
C LYS A 228 5.57 -4.86 10.53
N GLU A 229 6.63 -5.31 11.19
CA GLU A 229 7.77 -4.43 11.49
C GLU A 229 8.41 -3.95 10.17
N LYS A 230 8.35 -2.63 9.91
CA LYS A 230 9.01 -2.00 8.75
C LYS A 230 10.26 -1.25 9.22
N PRO A 231 11.42 -1.39 8.55
CA PRO A 231 12.62 -0.62 8.87
C PRO A 231 12.33 0.89 8.84
N GLY A 232 12.73 1.61 9.89
CA GLY A 232 12.57 3.07 9.97
C GLY A 232 11.22 3.57 10.50
N ARG A 233 10.24 2.69 10.77
CA ARG A 233 9.03 3.08 11.52
C ARG A 233 9.30 3.08 13.02
N VAL A 234 8.73 4.06 13.72
CA VAL A 234 8.77 4.10 15.20
C VAL A 234 8.05 2.88 15.73
N LYS A 235 8.72 2.08 16.57
CA LYS A 235 8.06 0.99 17.28
C LYS A 235 7.09 1.60 18.29
N VAL A 236 5.81 1.41 18.03
CA VAL A 236 4.74 1.87 18.92
C VAL A 236 4.43 0.72 19.86
N ASP A 237 4.89 0.84 21.10
CA ASP A 237 4.64 -0.13 22.17
C ASP A 237 3.23 0.11 22.73
N VAL A 238 2.25 -0.54 22.12
CA VAL A 238 0.83 -0.38 22.43
C VAL A 238 0.23 -1.76 22.65
N PRO A 239 -0.57 -1.94 23.73
CA PRO A 239 -1.33 -3.18 23.92
C PRO A 239 -2.20 -3.47 22.71
N GLN A 240 -2.20 -4.70 22.21
CA GLN A 240 -2.89 -5.04 20.98
C GLN A 240 -4.41 -4.79 21.08
N PHE A 241 -5.02 -4.92 22.27
CA PHE A 241 -6.43 -4.54 22.42
C PHE A 241 -6.66 -3.07 22.07
N GLU A 242 -5.75 -2.15 22.44
CA GLU A 242 -5.91 -0.73 22.11
C GLU A 242 -5.89 -0.48 20.59
N LEU A 243 -5.12 -1.27 19.83
CA LEU A 243 -5.14 -1.24 18.37
C LEU A 243 -6.54 -1.55 17.85
N LEU A 244 -7.14 -2.63 18.34
CA LEU A 244 -8.48 -3.05 17.92
C LEU A 244 -9.56 -2.04 18.32
N TYR A 245 -9.45 -1.46 19.53
CA TYR A 245 -10.35 -0.39 19.97
C TYR A 245 -10.27 0.84 19.06
N GLU A 246 -9.07 1.22 18.61
CA GLU A 246 -8.91 2.31 17.67
C GLU A 246 -9.49 1.97 16.29
N SER A 247 -9.25 0.77 15.77
CA SER A 247 -9.88 0.33 14.52
C SER A 247 -11.41 0.37 14.60
N ILE A 248 -12.00 0.00 15.75
CA ILE A 248 -13.45 0.11 15.95
C ILE A 248 -13.89 1.58 16.04
N ARG A 249 -13.11 2.48 16.66
CA ARG A 249 -13.42 3.93 16.64
C ARG A 249 -13.41 4.48 15.22
N GLU A 250 -12.41 4.13 14.42
CA GLU A 250 -12.33 4.52 13.00
C GLU A 250 -13.53 4.02 12.20
N ARG A 251 -13.95 2.77 12.44
CA ARG A 251 -15.17 2.23 11.82
C ARG A 251 -16.41 2.95 12.32
N CYS A 252 -16.53 3.24 13.61
CA CYS A 252 -17.65 3.99 14.16
C CYS A 252 -17.73 5.42 13.62
N ILE A 253 -16.60 6.08 13.39
CA ILE A 253 -16.55 7.38 12.70
C ILE A 253 -17.15 7.26 11.30
N TYR A 254 -16.80 6.20 10.56
CA TYR A 254 -17.40 5.91 9.27
C TYR A 254 -18.93 5.68 9.38
N GLU A 255 -19.38 4.87 10.34
CA GLU A 255 -20.82 4.61 10.58
C GLU A 255 -21.62 5.88 10.89
N GLU A 256 -21.04 6.84 11.63
CA GLU A 256 -21.70 8.13 11.87
C GLU A 256 -21.72 9.00 10.61
N LEU A 257 -20.62 9.02 9.85
CA LEU A 257 -20.52 9.81 8.63
C LEU A 257 -21.51 9.34 7.56
N VAL A 258 -21.67 8.03 7.34
CA VAL A 258 -22.59 7.51 6.30
C VAL A 258 -24.08 7.78 6.59
N LYS A 259 -24.44 8.23 7.80
CA LYS A 259 -25.80 8.71 8.11
C LYS A 259 -26.05 10.11 7.55
N GLU A 260 -25.00 10.87 7.24
CA GLU A 260 -25.09 12.20 6.66
C GLU A 260 -25.35 12.14 5.15
N LYS A 261 -25.94 13.21 4.58
CA LYS A 261 -26.36 13.22 3.17
C LYS A 261 -25.21 13.39 2.16
N ASN A 262 -24.08 13.98 2.56
CA ASN A 262 -23.02 14.37 1.64
C ASN A 262 -21.93 13.30 1.54
N VAL A 263 -22.12 12.31 0.66
CA VAL A 263 -21.28 11.11 0.54
C VAL A 263 -19.80 11.45 0.28
N ASN A 264 -19.50 12.35 -0.66
CA ASN A 264 -18.10 12.69 -0.96
C ASN A 264 -17.40 13.40 0.22
N GLN A 265 -18.12 14.30 0.89
CA GLN A 265 -17.60 14.95 2.11
C GLN A 265 -17.38 13.94 3.23
N ASN A 266 -18.24 12.93 3.35
CA ASN A 266 -18.10 11.87 4.35
C ASN A 266 -16.77 11.12 4.19
N PHE A 267 -16.42 10.70 2.97
CA PHE A 267 -15.14 10.04 2.71
C PHE A 267 -13.96 10.94 3.06
N THR A 268 -14.01 12.21 2.63
CA THR A 268 -12.96 13.20 2.94
C THR A 268 -12.78 13.38 4.44
N ARG A 269 -13.87 13.44 5.21
CA ARG A 269 -13.82 13.56 6.69
C ARG A 269 -13.22 12.32 7.34
N TRP A 270 -13.53 11.12 6.86
CA TRP A 270 -12.92 9.89 7.37
C TRP A 270 -11.41 9.86 7.10
N PHE A 271 -10.96 10.16 5.87
CA PHE A 271 -9.53 10.22 5.55
C PHE A 271 -8.81 11.31 6.35
N ASN A 272 -9.44 12.46 6.57
CA ASN A 272 -8.91 13.50 7.46
C ASN A 272 -8.66 12.96 8.88
N TYR A 273 -9.61 12.20 9.44
CA TYR A 273 -9.40 11.57 10.75
C TYR A 273 -8.20 10.62 10.73
N ALA A 274 -8.20 9.65 9.80
CA ALA A 274 -7.16 8.63 9.73
C ALA A 274 -5.75 9.22 9.53
N LEU A 275 -5.60 10.19 8.61
CA LEU A 275 -4.32 10.85 8.36
C LEU A 275 -3.84 11.70 9.55
N ASN A 276 -4.75 12.43 10.22
CA ASN A 276 -4.39 13.18 11.42
C ASN A 276 -4.05 12.27 12.60
N PHE A 277 -4.75 11.14 12.73
CA PHE A 277 -4.43 10.14 13.74
C PHE A 277 -3.04 9.54 13.52
N ILE A 278 -2.69 9.18 12.27
CA ILE A 278 -1.34 8.73 11.93
C ILE A 278 -0.29 9.79 12.30
N ASP A 279 -0.49 11.06 11.93
CA ASP A 279 0.51 12.08 12.21
C ASP A 279 0.66 12.42 13.70
N GLN A 280 -0.46 12.46 14.44
CA GLN A 280 -0.51 12.99 15.80
C GLN A 280 -0.45 11.92 16.90
N CYS A 281 -0.98 10.72 16.64
CA CYS A 281 -1.21 9.68 17.65
C CYS A 281 -0.26 8.49 17.49
N VAL A 282 0.24 8.21 16.29
CA VAL A 282 1.25 7.16 16.03
C VAL A 282 2.65 7.65 16.41
N THR A 283 2.81 7.95 17.69
CA THR A 283 4.09 8.34 18.32
C THR A 283 4.22 7.66 19.68
N ALA A 284 5.43 7.66 20.25
CA ALA A 284 5.66 7.05 21.56
C ALA A 284 4.70 7.64 22.62
N ASN A 285 3.91 6.77 23.27
CA ASN A 285 2.99 7.07 24.37
C ASN A 285 1.79 7.99 24.06
N ARG A 286 1.44 8.23 22.78
CA ARG A 286 0.25 9.01 22.42
C ARG A 286 -0.89 8.21 21.80
N PHE A 287 -0.63 6.98 21.38
CA PHE A 287 -1.64 6.14 20.77
C PHE A 287 -2.79 5.88 21.77
N GLY A 288 -4.02 5.82 21.26
CA GLY A 288 -5.20 5.48 22.04
C GLY A 288 -6.19 6.64 22.23
N GLU A 289 -7.25 6.36 22.99
CA GLU A 289 -8.50 7.13 23.05
C GLU A 289 -8.31 8.63 23.29
N LYS A 290 -7.37 8.99 24.18
CA LYS A 290 -7.11 10.39 24.50
C LYS A 290 -6.72 11.19 23.26
N CYS A 291 -5.84 10.63 22.43
CA CYS A 291 -5.42 11.30 21.21
C CYS A 291 -6.52 11.24 20.14
N SER A 292 -7.25 10.12 20.04
CA SER A 292 -8.44 10.00 19.18
C SER A 292 -9.44 11.13 19.46
N LYS A 293 -9.71 11.41 20.75
CA LYS A 293 -10.61 12.49 21.18
C LYS A 293 -10.11 13.88 20.78
N GLU A 294 -8.81 14.14 20.93
CA GLU A 294 -8.20 15.40 20.51
C GLU A 294 -8.37 15.61 18.99
N VAL A 295 -8.05 14.59 18.19
CA VAL A 295 -8.19 14.63 16.72
C VAL A 295 -9.67 14.77 16.32
N MET A 296 -10.57 14.02 16.95
CA MET A 296 -12.01 14.11 16.69
C MET A 296 -12.54 15.53 16.97
N THR A 297 -12.13 16.12 18.10
CA THR A 297 -12.55 17.47 18.49
C THR A 297 -12.05 18.51 17.49
N ASP A 298 -10.77 18.41 17.09
CA ASP A 298 -10.16 19.33 16.13
C ASP A 298 -10.82 19.24 14.74
N LEU A 299 -11.39 18.09 14.38
CA LEU A 299 -12.11 17.85 13.12
C LEU A 299 -13.64 17.99 13.23
N GLY A 300 -14.17 18.35 14.41
CA GLY A 300 -15.59 18.59 14.63
C GLY A 300 -16.48 17.34 14.65
N PHE A 301 -15.94 16.18 15.03
CA PHE A 301 -16.73 14.98 15.28
C PHE A 301 -17.40 15.02 16.67
N ASN A 302 -18.61 14.49 16.78
CA ASN A 302 -19.23 14.27 18.08
C ASN A 302 -18.65 13.01 18.74
N PHE A 303 -17.79 13.23 19.75
CA PHE A 303 -17.14 12.14 20.47
C PHE A 303 -18.13 11.19 21.14
N ASP A 304 -19.24 11.71 21.67
CA ASP A 304 -20.20 10.89 22.42
C ASP A 304 -20.95 9.90 21.51
N ASP A 305 -21.27 10.31 20.27
CA ASP A 305 -21.91 9.44 19.28
C ASP A 305 -20.98 8.30 18.87
N VAL A 306 -19.70 8.60 18.62
CA VAL A 306 -18.67 7.60 18.30
C VAL A 306 -18.46 6.63 19.46
N MET A 307 -18.41 7.12 20.69
CA MET A 307 -18.25 6.27 21.88
C MET A 307 -19.49 5.43 22.17
N ALA A 308 -20.69 5.91 21.85
CA ALA A 308 -21.91 5.11 21.91
C ALA A 308 -21.86 3.94 20.91
N CYS A 309 -21.39 4.18 19.68
CA CYS A 309 -21.13 3.10 18.71
C CYS A 309 -20.06 2.12 19.21
N LEU A 310 -18.95 2.62 19.77
CA LEU A 310 -17.87 1.79 20.30
C LEU A 310 -18.35 0.89 21.44
N GLY A 311 -19.07 1.43 22.43
CA GLY A 311 -19.54 0.65 23.60
C GLY A 311 -20.52 -0.47 23.26
N LEU A 312 -21.23 -0.35 22.12
CA LEU A 312 -22.04 -1.41 21.53
C LEU A 312 -21.23 -2.46 20.76
N ASN A 313 -19.96 -2.19 20.50
CA ASN A 313 -19.07 -2.98 19.65
C ASN A 313 -17.67 -3.16 20.28
N SER A 314 -17.50 -3.15 21.60
CA SER A 314 -16.16 -3.30 22.21
C SER A 314 -16.24 -4.09 23.52
N PHE A 315 -16.44 -5.40 23.40
CA PHE A 315 -16.68 -6.30 24.54
C PHE A 315 -15.40 -7.03 24.94
N HIS A 316 -14.96 -6.85 26.19
CA HIS A 316 -13.77 -7.52 26.74
C HIS A 316 -14.04 -8.97 27.16
N PHE A 317 -12.95 -9.75 27.18
CA PHE A 317 -12.91 -11.09 27.75
C PHE A 317 -13.53 -11.17 29.14
N GLY A 318 -14.34 -12.20 29.40
CA GLY A 318 -14.86 -12.51 30.74
C GLY A 318 -15.90 -11.52 31.28
N SER A 319 -16.42 -10.60 30.46
CA SER A 319 -17.48 -9.65 30.85
C SER A 319 -18.83 -10.38 31.02
N PRO A 320 -19.29 -10.67 32.26
CA PRO A 320 -20.41 -11.57 32.50
C PRO A 320 -21.73 -11.04 31.93
N GLU A 321 -21.90 -9.72 31.92
CA GLU A 321 -23.12 -9.04 31.45
C GLU A 321 -23.34 -9.10 29.93
N LYS A 322 -22.33 -9.52 29.17
CA LYS A 322 -22.34 -9.51 27.70
C LYS A 322 -21.84 -10.82 27.09
N GLN A 323 -21.75 -11.88 27.88
CA GLN A 323 -21.43 -13.24 27.43
C GLN A 323 -22.45 -13.67 26.35
N GLY A 324 -21.96 -14.01 25.14
CA GLY A 324 -22.80 -14.37 23.99
C GLY A 324 -23.27 -13.20 23.11
N LYS A 325 -22.87 -11.94 23.37
CA LYS A 325 -23.12 -10.81 22.46
C LYS A 325 -21.97 -10.67 21.46
N PHE A 326 -22.30 -10.70 20.17
CA PHE A 326 -21.34 -10.46 19.09
C PHE A 326 -21.15 -8.97 18.83
N ASN A 327 -19.92 -8.58 18.51
CA ASN A 327 -19.63 -7.27 17.93
C ASN A 327 -20.21 -7.25 16.52
N LYS A 328 -21.20 -6.39 16.25
CA LYS A 328 -21.90 -6.40 14.96
C LYS A 328 -20.99 -5.99 13.81
N LEU A 329 -20.14 -4.99 14.03
CA LEU A 329 -19.22 -4.49 13.01
C LEU A 329 -18.17 -5.55 12.66
N LEU A 330 -17.47 -6.08 13.67
CA LEU A 330 -16.44 -7.11 13.44
C LEU A 330 -17.01 -8.43 12.93
N GLN A 331 -18.25 -8.77 13.30
CA GLN A 331 -18.92 -9.94 12.76
C GLN A 331 -19.23 -9.77 11.28
N ALA A 332 -19.80 -8.62 10.89
CA ALA A 332 -20.09 -8.32 9.49
C ALA A 332 -18.81 -8.30 8.65
N ASP A 333 -17.77 -7.59 9.11
CA ASP A 333 -16.48 -7.51 8.41
C ASP A 333 -15.83 -8.89 8.25
N ARG A 334 -15.95 -9.77 9.26
CA ARG A 334 -15.42 -11.13 9.17
C ARG A 334 -16.18 -12.01 8.18
N GLU A 335 -17.50 -11.91 8.14
CA GLU A 335 -18.34 -12.65 7.18
C GLU A 335 -18.01 -12.21 5.75
N ASP A 336 -17.92 -10.89 5.53
CA ASP A 336 -17.52 -10.30 4.25
C ASP A 336 -16.08 -10.72 3.86
N ALA A 337 -15.13 -10.67 4.79
CA ALA A 337 -13.76 -11.12 4.55
C ALA A 337 -13.68 -12.61 4.16
N ALA A 338 -14.48 -13.47 4.81
CA ALA A 338 -14.54 -14.88 4.50
C ALA A 338 -15.15 -15.13 3.10
N ASN A 339 -16.22 -14.40 2.76
CA ASN A 339 -16.88 -14.50 1.45
C ASN A 339 -15.96 -14.03 0.31
N LEU A 340 -15.16 -12.99 0.55
CA LEU A 340 -14.25 -12.40 -0.42
C LEU A 340 -12.89 -13.10 -0.51
N GLY A 341 -12.55 -13.96 0.47
CA GLY A 341 -11.23 -14.56 0.59
C GLY A 341 -10.14 -13.51 0.89
N VAL A 342 -10.47 -12.52 1.72
CA VAL A 342 -9.52 -11.53 2.24
C VAL A 342 -8.66 -12.19 3.31
N ILE A 343 -7.36 -12.23 3.05
CA ILE A 343 -6.37 -12.90 3.92
C ILE A 343 -5.15 -12.03 4.23
N LEU A 344 -5.05 -10.86 3.60
CA LEU A 344 -3.94 -9.93 3.78
C LEU A 344 -4.41 -8.65 4.48
N HIS A 345 -3.51 -8.03 5.24
CA HIS A 345 -3.69 -6.69 5.78
C HIS A 345 -2.40 -5.86 5.55
N PRO A 346 -2.49 -4.65 4.96
CA PRO A 346 -3.69 -4.12 4.34
C PRO A 346 -4.04 -4.83 3.00
N GLN A 347 -5.30 -4.74 2.57
CA GLN A 347 -5.79 -5.27 1.30
C GLN A 347 -6.95 -4.42 0.77
N ILE A 348 -7.16 -4.38 -0.55
CA ILE A 348 -8.33 -3.75 -1.17
C ILE A 348 -9.28 -4.83 -1.72
N SER A 349 -10.59 -4.60 -1.61
CA SER A 349 -11.61 -5.24 -2.45
C SER A 349 -12.27 -4.19 -3.34
N ILE A 350 -12.70 -4.57 -4.55
CA ILE A 350 -13.40 -3.70 -5.50
C ILE A 350 -14.54 -4.52 -6.12
N ASN A 351 -15.77 -4.04 -6.06
CA ASN A 351 -16.98 -4.66 -6.60
C ASN A 351 -17.10 -6.16 -6.25
N ASN A 352 -16.94 -6.46 -4.96
CA ASN A 352 -16.99 -7.81 -4.40
C ASN A 352 -15.91 -8.77 -4.94
N MET A 353 -14.76 -8.23 -5.37
CA MET A 353 -13.58 -8.99 -5.76
C MET A 353 -12.35 -8.52 -4.99
N THR A 354 -11.45 -9.43 -4.65
CA THR A 354 -10.18 -9.06 -4.01
C THR A 354 -9.20 -8.48 -5.03
N TYR A 355 -8.69 -7.29 -4.77
CA TYR A 355 -7.59 -6.69 -5.52
C TYR A 355 -6.28 -7.40 -5.15
N ARG A 356 -5.48 -7.73 -6.18
CA ARG A 356 -4.24 -8.52 -6.05
C ARG A 356 -2.99 -7.78 -6.54
N GLY A 357 -3.13 -6.53 -6.98
CA GLY A 357 -1.99 -5.72 -7.43
C GLY A 357 -1.24 -5.07 -6.26
N ASP A 358 -0.31 -4.19 -6.61
CA ASP A 358 0.52 -3.49 -5.63
C ASP A 358 -0.29 -2.51 -4.78
N PHE A 359 0.00 -2.49 -3.47
CA PHE A 359 -0.67 -1.60 -2.54
C PHE A 359 -0.06 -0.19 -2.60
N ASN A 360 -0.33 0.54 -3.69
CA ASN A 360 0.00 1.97 -3.83
C ASN A 360 -1.20 2.73 -4.40
N GLY A 361 -1.23 4.05 -4.20
CA GLY A 361 -2.41 4.83 -4.54
C GLY A 361 -2.76 4.77 -6.03
N TYR A 362 -1.75 4.85 -6.91
CA TYR A 362 -1.99 4.91 -8.36
C TYR A 362 -2.55 3.60 -8.93
N ASP A 363 -2.01 2.45 -8.52
CA ASP A 363 -2.50 1.16 -9.01
C ASP A 363 -3.88 0.82 -8.44
N ILE A 364 -4.16 1.21 -7.19
CA ILE A 364 -5.50 1.13 -6.60
C ILE A 364 -6.47 2.02 -7.37
N PHE A 365 -6.08 3.26 -7.71
CA PHE A 365 -6.90 4.16 -8.54
C PHE A 365 -7.21 3.57 -9.91
N ARG A 366 -6.21 3.02 -10.61
CA ARG A 366 -6.39 2.35 -11.91
C ARG A 366 -7.34 1.16 -11.79
N ALA A 367 -7.22 0.39 -10.71
CA ALA A 367 -8.12 -0.72 -10.42
C ALA A 367 -9.56 -0.24 -10.19
N ILE A 368 -9.78 0.76 -9.35
CA ILE A 368 -11.11 1.36 -9.13
C ILE A 368 -11.70 1.87 -10.45
N CYS A 369 -10.89 2.56 -11.26
CA CYS A 369 -11.28 3.02 -12.59
C CYS A 369 -11.74 1.88 -13.52
N SER A 370 -11.13 0.70 -13.43
CA SER A 370 -11.54 -0.48 -14.20
C SER A 370 -12.86 -1.10 -13.71
N GLY A 371 -13.29 -0.78 -12.49
CA GLY A 371 -14.56 -1.24 -11.93
C GLY A 371 -15.78 -0.47 -12.43
N PHE A 372 -15.61 0.65 -13.13
CA PHE A 372 -16.72 1.39 -13.73
C PHE A 372 -17.12 0.77 -15.07
N LYS A 373 -18.41 0.54 -15.28
CA LYS A 373 -18.92 0.14 -16.60
C LYS A 373 -18.61 1.18 -17.68
N GLU A 374 -18.82 2.46 -17.37
CA GLU A 374 -18.38 3.60 -18.17
C GLU A 374 -17.41 4.45 -17.36
N GLN A 375 -16.14 4.43 -17.74
CA GLN A 375 -15.09 5.13 -16.99
C GLN A 375 -15.32 6.65 -16.98
N PRO A 376 -15.30 7.30 -15.80
CA PRO A 376 -15.40 8.76 -15.70
C PRO A 376 -14.17 9.45 -16.31
N ARG A 377 -14.27 10.76 -16.58
CA ARG A 377 -13.18 11.53 -17.23
C ARG A 377 -11.85 11.43 -16.46
N VAL A 378 -11.91 11.44 -15.13
CA VAL A 378 -10.75 11.30 -14.25
C VAL A 378 -9.94 10.02 -14.53
N CYS A 379 -10.60 8.95 -14.95
CA CYS A 379 -9.99 7.64 -15.23
C CYS A 379 -9.34 7.52 -16.62
N LYS A 380 -9.52 8.52 -17.50
CA LYS A 380 -9.06 8.47 -18.89
C LYS A 380 -7.70 9.14 -19.04
N GLY A 381 -6.73 8.41 -19.61
CA GLY A 381 -5.36 8.92 -19.79
C GLY A 381 -4.74 9.38 -18.47
N ASP A 382 -4.04 10.51 -18.52
CA ASP A 382 -3.38 11.13 -17.37
C ASP A 382 -4.21 12.27 -16.75
N ASN A 383 -5.52 12.32 -17.04
CA ASN A 383 -6.41 13.39 -16.59
C ASN A 383 -6.42 13.54 -15.06
N VAL A 384 -6.15 12.47 -14.31
CA VAL A 384 -6.14 12.50 -12.85
C VAL A 384 -5.22 13.60 -12.29
N PHE A 385 -4.08 13.89 -12.94
CA PHE A 385 -3.18 14.94 -12.47
C PHE A 385 -3.78 16.34 -12.55
N GLU A 386 -4.71 16.59 -13.49
CA GLU A 386 -5.47 17.85 -13.54
C GLU A 386 -6.37 18.02 -12.30
N TYR A 387 -7.00 16.92 -11.84
CA TYR A 387 -7.84 16.92 -10.64
C TYR A 387 -7.03 17.03 -9.35
N LEU A 388 -5.79 16.54 -9.35
CA LEU A 388 -4.93 16.54 -8.18
C LEU A 388 -4.20 17.87 -7.92
N GLN A 389 -4.13 18.76 -8.91
CA GLN A 389 -3.33 19.98 -8.83
C GLN A 389 -3.73 20.91 -7.66
N ASP A 390 -5.02 20.93 -7.30
CA ASP A 390 -5.57 21.73 -6.19
C ASP A 390 -6.16 20.88 -5.04
N ALA A 391 -6.05 19.55 -5.13
CA ALA A 391 -6.74 18.61 -4.23
C ALA A 391 -6.19 18.65 -2.78
N ASP A 392 -4.90 18.95 -2.60
CA ASP A 392 -4.25 18.95 -1.28
C ASP A 392 -4.81 20.02 -0.33
N GLN A 393 -5.45 21.08 -0.84
CA GLN A 393 -6.02 22.16 -0.01
C GLN A 393 -7.28 21.75 0.76
N GLN A 394 -7.91 20.61 0.43
CA GLN A 394 -9.15 20.17 1.07
C GLN A 394 -8.94 19.24 2.28
N PHE A 395 -7.70 18.82 2.54
CA PHE A 395 -7.37 18.03 3.71
C PHE A 395 -7.05 18.93 4.92
N ASN A 396 -7.82 18.75 6.00
CA ASN A 396 -7.67 19.51 7.23
C ASN A 396 -6.57 18.89 8.10
N PHE A 397 -5.31 19.14 7.76
CA PHE A 397 -4.19 18.68 8.56
C PHE A 397 -3.97 19.59 9.78
N THR A 398 -4.20 19.08 10.98
CA THR A 398 -3.99 19.85 12.21
C THR A 398 -2.49 20.03 12.48
N HIS A 399 -1.99 21.23 12.24
CA HIS A 399 -0.56 21.58 12.21
C HIS A 399 0.16 21.61 13.58
N ARG A 400 -0.33 20.92 14.62
CA ARG A 400 0.28 20.92 15.97
C ARG A 400 1.75 20.45 15.93
N ARG A 401 2.06 19.47 15.08
CA ARG A 401 3.42 18.92 14.92
C ARG A 401 4.34 19.85 14.12
N THR A 402 3.81 20.57 13.13
CA THR A 402 4.59 21.54 12.34
C THR A 402 5.04 22.70 13.20
N LEU A 403 4.18 23.23 14.08
CA LEU A 403 4.57 24.33 14.97
C LEU A 403 5.73 23.93 15.89
N ALA A 404 5.67 22.76 16.53
CA ALA A 404 6.77 22.26 17.37
C ALA A 404 8.07 22.09 16.58
N LYS A 405 8.01 21.48 15.38
CA LYS A 405 9.18 21.36 14.48
C LYS A 405 9.71 22.73 14.05
N VAL A 406 8.84 23.67 13.72
CA VAL A 406 9.21 25.04 13.35
C VAL A 406 9.89 25.75 14.52
N TYR A 407 9.36 25.63 15.75
CA TYR A 407 10.02 26.20 16.93
C TYR A 407 11.41 25.58 17.18
N HIS A 408 11.58 24.27 16.99
CA HIS A 408 12.89 23.63 17.11
C HIS A 408 13.85 24.07 16.00
N ILE A 409 13.40 24.17 14.75
CA ILE A 409 14.23 24.63 13.62
C ILE A 409 14.62 26.10 13.81
N VAL A 410 13.66 26.96 14.15
CA VAL A 410 13.91 28.38 14.44
C VAL A 410 14.84 28.53 15.64
N GLY A 411 14.63 27.76 16.70
CA GLY A 411 15.51 27.73 17.87
C GLY A 411 16.94 27.31 17.52
N ALA A 412 17.12 26.30 16.67
CA ALA A 412 18.43 25.88 16.19
C ALA A 412 19.11 26.96 15.34
N ILE A 413 18.38 27.64 14.46
CA ILE A 413 18.88 28.77 13.67
C ILE A 413 19.35 29.90 14.60
N ILE A 414 18.54 30.27 15.59
CA ILE A 414 18.88 31.32 16.56
C ILE A 414 20.13 30.93 17.36
N LEU A 415 20.24 29.66 17.79
CA LEU A 415 21.42 29.16 18.50
C LEU A 415 22.69 29.28 17.64
N VAL A 416 22.63 28.87 16.38
CA VAL A 416 23.76 28.98 15.44
C VAL A 416 24.15 30.44 15.23
N LEU A 417 23.17 31.34 15.07
CA LEU A 417 23.44 32.78 14.95
C LEU A 417 24.08 33.34 16.24
N ALA A 418 23.60 32.94 17.41
CA ALA A 418 24.15 33.38 18.69
C ALA A 418 25.59 32.90 18.91
N VAL A 419 25.90 31.64 18.55
CA VAL A 419 27.26 31.08 18.61
C VAL A 419 28.19 31.84 17.66
N ASN A 420 27.75 32.11 16.42
CA ASN A 420 28.54 32.88 15.46
C ASN A 420 28.77 34.32 15.91
N LEU A 421 27.75 34.99 16.45
CA LEU A 421 27.89 36.35 17.02
C LEU A 421 28.82 36.37 18.23
N CYS A 422 28.74 35.36 19.10
CA CYS A 422 29.64 35.21 20.24
C CYS A 422 31.09 34.99 19.77
N ALA A 423 31.31 34.11 18.79
CA ALA A 423 32.63 33.90 18.20
C ALA A 423 33.19 35.18 17.56
N LEU A 424 32.37 35.93 16.82
CA LEU A 424 32.75 37.24 16.26
C LEU A 424 33.07 38.26 17.35
N TYR A 425 32.29 38.29 18.43
CA TYR A 425 32.55 39.17 19.57
C TYR A 425 33.88 38.83 20.27
N LEU A 426 34.12 37.54 20.52
CA LEU A 426 35.38 37.05 21.11
C LEU A 426 36.57 37.34 20.19
N TYR A 427 36.42 37.13 18.88
CA TYR A 427 37.43 37.46 17.89
C TYR A 427 37.74 38.97 17.84
N ARG A 428 36.71 39.83 17.84
CA ARG A 428 36.87 41.29 17.94
C ARG A 428 37.55 41.70 19.24
N ARG A 429 37.23 41.05 20.36
CA ARG A 429 37.84 41.32 21.66
C ARG A 429 39.31 40.90 21.70
N TYR A 430 39.63 39.76 21.11
CA TYR A 430 41.00 39.25 20.98
C TYR A 430 41.85 40.17 20.10
N THR A 431 41.38 40.48 18.88
CA THR A 431 42.07 41.39 17.95
C THR A 431 42.26 42.79 18.53
N LYS A 432 41.26 43.35 19.23
CA LYS A 432 41.41 44.64 19.92
C LYS A 432 42.48 44.59 21.03
N ARG A 433 42.59 43.50 21.77
CA ARG A 433 43.66 43.31 22.77
C ARG A 433 45.04 43.25 22.09
N GLN A 434 45.18 42.42 21.06
CA GLN A 434 46.43 42.28 20.32
C GLN A 434 46.87 43.61 19.67
N MET A 435 45.96 44.36 19.06
CA MET A 435 46.26 45.68 18.50
C MET A 435 46.72 46.68 19.57
N ASN A 436 46.14 46.64 20.77
CA ASN A 436 46.54 47.52 21.87
C ASN A 436 47.95 47.14 22.40
N GLU A 437 48.27 45.84 22.46
CA GLU A 437 49.61 45.35 22.82
C GLU A 437 50.65 45.79 21.77
N GLU A 438 50.37 45.60 20.48
CA GLU A 438 51.26 46.07 19.40
C GLU A 438 51.44 47.59 19.39
N LEU A 439 50.38 48.37 19.70
CA LEU A 439 50.49 49.83 19.82
C LEU A 439 51.39 50.21 21.01
N ALA A 440 51.24 49.54 22.15
CA ALA A 440 52.07 49.79 23.32
C ALA A 440 53.55 49.49 23.03
N ASP A 441 53.85 48.38 22.34
CA ASP A 441 55.21 48.03 21.95
C ASP A 441 55.81 49.04 20.96
N LYS A 442 55.03 49.49 19.96
CA LYS A 442 55.46 50.54 19.01
C LYS A 442 55.70 51.87 19.70
N VAL A 443 54.84 52.27 20.65
CA VAL A 443 55.02 53.50 21.42
C VAL A 443 56.27 53.40 22.29
N ASN A 444 56.47 52.29 23.00
CA ASN A 444 57.67 52.07 23.82
C ASN A 444 58.96 52.08 22.98
N SER A 445 58.92 51.45 21.79
CA SER A 445 60.04 51.47 20.84
C SER A 445 60.33 52.88 20.32
N ALA A 446 59.31 53.63 19.92
CA ALA A 446 59.45 55.02 19.45
C ALA A 446 59.98 55.95 20.55
N VAL A 447 59.49 55.81 21.79
CA VAL A 447 59.98 56.56 22.95
C VAL A 447 61.44 56.19 23.24
N SER A 448 61.81 54.91 23.19
CA SER A 448 63.20 54.47 23.35
C SER A 448 64.13 55.02 22.27
N GLN A 449 63.67 55.07 21.00
CA GLN A 449 64.42 55.71 19.90
C GLN A 449 64.57 57.21 20.11
N TYR A 450 63.53 57.90 20.58
CA TYR A 450 63.59 59.32 20.91
C TYR A 450 64.62 59.61 22.01
N PHE A 451 64.65 58.80 23.07
CA PHE A 451 65.68 58.92 24.12
C PHE A 451 67.10 58.58 23.63
N LYS A 452 67.25 57.66 22.67
CA LYS A 452 68.56 57.39 22.03
C LYS A 452 69.05 58.57 21.19
N LEU A 453 68.15 59.25 20.48
CA LEU A 453 68.48 60.44 19.68
C LEU A 453 68.79 61.65 20.56
N SER A 454 67.99 61.91 21.60
CA SER A 454 68.25 63.03 22.53
C SER A 454 69.47 62.82 23.41
N GLY A 455 69.86 61.57 23.68
CA GLY A 455 71.11 61.24 24.37
C GLY A 455 72.38 61.48 23.52
N GLN A 456 72.27 61.48 22.19
CA GLN A 456 73.40 61.76 21.30
C GLN A 456 73.68 63.28 21.14
N ASP A 457 72.68 64.14 21.34
CA ASP A 457 72.87 65.60 21.29
C ASP A 457 73.59 66.17 22.52
N ASN A 458 73.67 65.43 23.64
CA ASN A 458 74.39 65.87 24.85
C ASN A 458 75.88 65.44 24.90
N THR A 459 76.45 64.95 23.79
CA THR A 459 77.87 64.54 23.72
C THR A 459 78.67 65.19 22.59
N ARG A 460 78.15 66.27 21.98
CA ARG A 460 78.94 67.14 21.09
C ARG A 460 78.85 68.59 21.57
N ASP A 461 80.02 69.05 22.02
CA ASP A 461 80.46 70.39 22.43
C ASP A 461 80.18 70.83 23.88
#